data_AF-A0A538DLF7-F1
#
_entry.id   AF-A0A538DLF7-F1
#
_cell.length_a   1.000
_cell.length_b   1.000
_cell.length_c   1.000
_cell.angle_alpha   90.00
_cell.angle_beta   90.00
_cell.angle_gamma   90.00
#
_symmetry.space_group_name_H-M   'P 1'
#
loop_
_entity.id
_entity.type
_entity.pdbx_description
1 polymer ?
#
loop_
_entity_poly.entity_id
_entity_poly.type
_entity_poly.pdbx_seq_one_letter_code
_entity_poly.pdbx_strand_id
1 'polypeptide(L)'
;MSFVVVLLSGCLAGCHGDGGPPRHLLYGEAAAEFKPVRNSVISVGRVLTGTALGRRFALCRPAGIVADTRIVERIGVFAESLTFADRRNRTVYACDGGIDPAGERHLPWCGGSAGRLVAGRLLDPRLDVICRDRKGRPLAYAWIEPALGAHWVGVDQGGYTEVYEVLGGLPVRIATRKRIELARSRATFVVTQYDSHGKALIRGKLEARVAG
;
A
#
# COMPACT_ATOMS: atom_id res chain seq x y z
N MET A 1 61.27 17.18 31.95
CA MET A 1 60.42 16.19 32.64
C MET A 1 59.08 16.19 31.92
N SER A 2 58.89 15.24 31.00
CA SER A 2 57.70 15.12 30.15
C SER A 2 56.68 14.20 30.81
N PHE A 3 55.45 14.66 31.01
CA PHE A 3 54.31 13.81 31.36
C PHE A 3 53.38 13.68 30.16
N VAL A 4 53.17 12.42 29.77
CA VAL A 4 52.35 11.97 28.66
C VAL A 4 50.86 12.10 29.03
N VAL A 5 50.09 12.81 28.21
CA VAL A 5 48.62 12.84 28.31
C VAL A 5 48.08 11.64 27.54
N VAL A 6 47.52 10.66 28.25
CA VAL A 6 46.79 9.54 27.64
C VAL A 6 45.35 9.97 27.41
N LEU A 7 45.04 10.36 26.17
CA LEU A 7 43.67 10.56 25.70
C LEU A 7 43.08 9.18 25.33
N LEU A 8 42.26 8.63 26.22
CA LEU A 8 41.38 7.50 25.95
C LEU A 8 40.21 7.97 25.07
N SER A 9 40.39 7.93 23.75
CA SER A 9 39.29 8.08 22.79
C SER A 9 38.42 6.81 22.81
N GLY A 10 37.32 6.86 23.54
CA GLY A 10 36.27 5.84 23.50
C GLY A 10 35.56 5.85 22.15
N CYS A 11 35.77 4.82 21.34
CA CYS A 11 34.96 4.52 20.16
C CYS A 11 33.54 4.11 20.60
N LEU A 12 32.60 5.06 20.59
CA LEU A 12 31.18 4.74 20.61
C LEU A 12 30.79 4.19 19.23
N ALA A 13 30.94 2.88 19.05
CA ALA A 13 30.32 2.16 17.95
C ALA A 13 28.81 2.12 18.17
N GLY A 14 28.11 3.16 17.74
CA GLY A 14 26.67 3.18 17.62
C GLY A 14 26.23 2.28 16.47
N CYS A 15 26.07 0.98 16.70
CA CYS A 15 25.28 0.12 15.83
C CYS A 15 23.83 0.62 15.88
N HIS A 16 23.47 1.51 14.96
CA HIS A 16 22.07 1.80 14.66
C HIS A 16 21.45 0.49 14.20
N GLY A 17 20.64 -0.13 15.05
CA GLY A 17 19.94 -1.36 14.73
C GLY A 17 19.00 -1.12 13.57
N ASP A 18 19.46 -1.49 12.37
CA ASP A 18 18.61 -1.73 11.21
C ASP A 18 17.64 -2.86 11.58
N GLY A 19 16.49 -2.47 12.12
CA GLY A 19 15.37 -3.36 12.26
C GLY A 19 15.00 -3.85 10.88
N GLY A 20 15.31 -5.12 10.58
CA GLY A 20 14.99 -5.75 9.31
C GLY A 20 13.50 -5.66 8.95
N PRO A 21 13.09 -6.19 7.79
CA PRO A 21 11.71 -6.11 7.33
C PRO A 21 10.73 -6.60 8.41
N PRO A 22 9.53 -5.99 8.51
CA PRO A 22 8.49 -6.45 9.41
C PRO A 22 8.23 -7.95 9.23
N ARG A 23 8.15 -8.67 10.36
CA ARG A 23 7.96 -10.14 10.34
C ARG A 23 6.50 -10.58 10.26
N HIS A 24 5.57 -9.64 10.42
CA HIS A 24 4.14 -9.93 10.42
C HIS A 24 3.36 -8.89 9.63
N LEU A 25 2.25 -9.34 9.04
CA LEU A 25 1.25 -8.51 8.38
C LEU A 25 0.26 -7.92 9.40
N LEU A 26 -0.67 -7.11 8.91
CA LEU A 26 -1.62 -6.36 9.72
C LEU A 26 -2.43 -7.22 10.71
N TYR A 27 -2.75 -8.47 10.35
CA TYR A 27 -3.52 -9.39 11.18
C TYR A 27 -2.68 -10.45 11.88
N GLY A 28 -1.35 -10.31 11.84
CA GLY A 28 -0.41 -11.15 12.58
C GLY A 28 0.12 -12.36 11.82
N GLU A 29 -0.31 -12.59 10.58
CA GLU A 29 0.26 -13.63 9.72
C GLU A 29 1.73 -13.34 9.43
N ALA A 30 2.54 -14.39 9.28
CA ALA A 30 3.94 -14.25 8.95
C ALA A 30 4.11 -13.52 7.60
N ALA A 31 4.96 -12.50 7.58
CA ALA A 31 5.32 -11.78 6.37
C ALA A 31 6.28 -12.63 5.53
N ALA A 32 5.89 -12.95 4.30
CA ALA A 32 6.75 -13.62 3.35
C ALA A 32 7.69 -12.62 2.66
N GLU A 33 8.90 -13.05 2.32
CA GLU A 33 9.85 -12.26 1.54
C GLU A 33 9.69 -12.52 0.04
N PHE A 34 9.79 -11.47 -0.77
CA PHE A 34 9.95 -11.60 -2.21
C PHE A 34 11.44 -11.72 -2.55
N LYS A 35 11.96 -12.97 -2.56
CA LYS A 35 13.39 -13.28 -2.70
C LYS A 35 14.17 -12.45 -3.74
N PRO A 36 13.63 -12.11 -4.93
CA PRO A 36 14.35 -11.28 -5.91
C PRO A 36 14.65 -9.86 -5.44
N VAL A 37 13.91 -9.34 -4.45
CA VAL A 37 14.05 -7.99 -3.92
C VAL A 37 14.47 -8.08 -2.46
N ARG A 38 15.71 -7.64 -2.18
CA ARG A 38 16.25 -7.63 -0.81
C ARG A 38 15.39 -6.80 0.15
N ASN A 39 15.30 -7.24 1.39
CA ASN A 39 14.55 -6.56 2.46
C ASN A 39 13.11 -6.26 2.02
N SER A 40 12.44 -7.25 1.44
CA SER A 40 11.06 -7.11 0.97
C SER A 40 10.07 -7.85 1.85
N VAL A 41 8.83 -7.38 1.85
CA VAL A 41 7.68 -8.04 2.46
C VAL A 41 6.58 -8.12 1.41
N ILE A 42 6.05 -9.33 1.18
CA ILE A 42 4.90 -9.55 0.30
C ILE A 42 3.62 -9.23 1.07
N SER A 43 2.83 -8.31 0.54
CA SER A 43 1.44 -8.14 0.92
C SER A 43 0.62 -9.31 0.38
N VAL A 44 -0.20 -9.90 1.23
CA VAL A 44 -1.11 -10.98 0.80
C VAL A 44 -2.16 -10.39 -0.13
N GLY A 45 -2.28 -10.99 -1.32
CA GLY A 45 -3.33 -10.70 -2.29
C GLY A 45 -4.29 -11.87 -2.44
N ARG A 46 -5.60 -11.63 -2.50
CA ARG A 46 -6.61 -12.66 -2.78
C ARG A 46 -7.64 -12.15 -3.76
N VAL A 47 -8.06 -13.00 -4.70
CA VAL A 47 -9.23 -12.74 -5.55
C VAL A 47 -10.41 -13.47 -4.93
N LEU A 48 -11.41 -12.71 -4.49
CA LEU A 48 -12.59 -13.20 -3.78
C LEU A 48 -13.86 -12.67 -4.45
N THR A 49 -15.01 -13.19 -4.04
CA THR A 49 -16.31 -12.58 -4.34
C THR A 49 -16.76 -11.70 -3.18
N GLY A 50 -17.59 -10.70 -3.47
CA GLY A 50 -18.19 -9.88 -2.42
C GLY A 50 -19.13 -10.64 -1.49
N THR A 51 -19.72 -11.74 -1.95
CA THR A 51 -20.50 -12.65 -1.09
C THR A 51 -19.60 -13.34 -0.07
N ALA A 52 -18.40 -13.81 -0.46
CA ALA A 52 -17.42 -14.41 0.44
C ALA A 52 -16.92 -13.42 1.51
N LEU A 53 -16.80 -12.13 1.17
CA LEU A 53 -16.43 -11.07 2.12
C LEU A 53 -17.60 -10.58 2.99
N GLY A 54 -18.85 -10.85 2.59
CA GLY A 54 -20.06 -10.56 3.35
C GLY A 54 -20.14 -9.11 3.85
N ARG A 55 -20.35 -8.96 5.17
CA ARG A 55 -20.52 -7.65 5.83
C ARG A 55 -19.33 -6.72 5.60
N ARG A 56 -18.10 -7.25 5.52
CA ARG A 56 -16.90 -6.43 5.34
C ARG A 56 -16.92 -5.70 4.00
N PHE A 57 -17.37 -6.36 2.93
CA PHE A 57 -17.60 -5.68 1.66
C PHE A 57 -18.83 -4.77 1.69
N ALA A 58 -19.94 -5.23 2.29
CA ALA A 58 -21.18 -4.45 2.36
C ALA A 58 -21.00 -3.06 3.00
N LEU A 59 -20.12 -2.93 3.99
CA LEU A 59 -19.85 -1.67 4.69
C LEU A 59 -19.11 -0.61 3.86
N CYS A 60 -18.45 -0.99 2.77
CA CYS A 60 -17.71 -0.05 1.93
C CYS A 60 -18.21 0.02 0.48
N ARG A 61 -19.04 -0.94 0.07
CA ARG A 61 -19.57 -1.06 -1.27
C ARG A 61 -20.55 0.09 -1.58
N PRO A 62 -20.30 0.92 -2.60
CA PRO A 62 -21.26 1.92 -3.07
C PRO A 62 -22.58 1.30 -3.57
N ALA A 63 -23.65 2.10 -3.54
CA ALA A 63 -24.92 1.72 -4.16
C ALA A 63 -24.73 1.39 -5.66
N GLY A 64 -25.44 0.36 -6.15
CA GLY A 64 -25.37 -0.08 -7.55
C GLY A 64 -24.25 -1.09 -7.86
N ILE A 65 -23.31 -1.33 -6.95
CA ILE A 65 -22.33 -2.41 -7.07
C ILE A 65 -22.95 -3.73 -6.62
N VAL A 66 -22.81 -4.77 -7.45
CA VAL A 66 -23.35 -6.09 -7.15
C VAL A 66 -22.68 -6.72 -5.95
N ALA A 67 -23.47 -7.46 -5.16
CA ALA A 67 -22.98 -8.13 -3.97
C ALA A 67 -21.91 -9.17 -4.29
N ASP A 68 -22.05 -9.87 -5.41
CA ASP A 68 -21.13 -10.94 -5.81
C ASP A 68 -20.02 -10.46 -6.77
N THR A 69 -19.68 -9.16 -6.74
CA THR A 69 -18.62 -8.65 -7.62
C THR A 69 -17.28 -9.31 -7.27
N ARG A 70 -16.41 -9.45 -8.27
CA ARG A 70 -15.04 -9.89 -8.05
C ARG A 70 -14.28 -8.78 -7.33
N ILE A 71 -13.60 -9.14 -6.26
CA ILE A 71 -12.84 -8.25 -5.40
C ILE A 71 -11.42 -8.77 -5.30
N VAL A 72 -10.47 -7.85 -5.35
CA VAL A 72 -9.09 -8.10 -5.01
C VAL A 72 -8.86 -7.54 -3.60
N GLU A 73 -8.66 -8.42 -2.64
CA GLU A 73 -8.24 -8.09 -1.29
C GLU A 73 -6.72 -7.97 -1.22
N ARG A 74 -6.23 -6.99 -0.46
CA ARG A 74 -4.81 -6.81 -0.13
C ARG A 74 -4.64 -6.57 1.35
N ILE A 75 -3.72 -7.32 1.97
CA ILE A 75 -3.35 -7.17 3.37
C ILE A 75 -1.82 -7.01 3.42
N GLY A 76 -1.39 -5.81 3.77
CA GLY A 76 0.02 -5.47 3.94
C GLY A 76 0.44 -5.45 5.40
N VAL A 77 1.57 -4.81 5.67
CA VAL A 77 2.14 -4.70 7.02
C VAL A 77 1.30 -3.80 7.93
N PHE A 78 0.83 -2.68 7.40
CA PHE A 78 0.12 -1.66 8.18
C PHE A 78 -1.19 -1.19 7.53
N ALA A 79 -1.53 -1.75 6.38
CA ALA A 79 -2.60 -1.31 5.52
C ALA A 79 -3.36 -2.51 4.95
N GLU A 80 -4.60 -2.29 4.59
CA GLU A 80 -5.41 -3.24 3.84
C GLU A 80 -6.27 -2.49 2.83
N SER A 81 -6.68 -3.16 1.77
CA SER A 81 -7.64 -2.60 0.83
C SER A 81 -8.47 -3.66 0.14
N LEU A 82 -9.63 -3.25 -0.33
CA LEU A 82 -10.40 -3.98 -1.34
C LEU A 82 -10.38 -3.18 -2.64
N THR A 83 -10.25 -3.85 -3.77
CA THR A 83 -10.30 -3.27 -5.11
C THR A 83 -11.33 -4.02 -5.95
N PHE A 84 -12.24 -3.32 -6.62
CA PHE A 84 -13.28 -3.94 -7.46
C PHE A 84 -13.76 -2.98 -8.54
N ALA A 85 -14.32 -3.50 -9.63
CA ALA A 85 -14.88 -2.69 -10.71
C ALA A 85 -16.40 -2.79 -10.78
N ASP A 86 -17.02 -1.81 -11.44
CA ASP A 86 -18.41 -1.94 -11.86
C ASP A 86 -18.58 -3.04 -12.93
N ARG A 87 -19.84 -3.45 -13.17
CA ARG A 87 -20.16 -4.49 -14.17
C ARG A 87 -19.67 -4.17 -15.59
N ARG A 88 -19.52 -2.89 -15.93
CA ARG A 88 -19.12 -2.43 -17.28
C ARG A 88 -17.61 -2.21 -17.38
N ASN A 89 -16.86 -2.47 -16.31
CA ASN A 89 -15.45 -2.16 -16.16
C ASN A 89 -15.11 -0.71 -16.58
N ARG A 90 -15.98 0.24 -16.20
CA ARG A 90 -15.80 1.67 -16.48
C ARG A 90 -15.27 2.45 -15.28
N THR A 91 -15.51 1.92 -14.09
CA THR A 91 -15.09 2.52 -12.82
C THR A 91 -14.50 1.45 -11.94
N VAL A 92 -13.32 1.72 -11.41
CA VAL A 92 -12.71 0.95 -10.32
C VAL A 92 -12.95 1.66 -9.00
N TYR A 93 -13.16 0.89 -7.94
CA TYR A 93 -13.40 1.36 -6.59
C TYR A 93 -12.38 0.72 -5.65
N ALA A 94 -12.05 1.44 -4.59
CA ALA A 94 -11.30 0.93 -3.46
C ALA A 94 -12.01 1.21 -2.15
N CYS A 95 -11.84 0.29 -1.21
CA CYS A 95 -12.05 0.51 0.21
C CYS A 95 -10.68 0.53 0.88
N ASP A 96 -10.36 1.59 1.60
CA ASP A 96 -9.06 1.80 2.22
C ASP A 96 -9.18 1.52 3.72
N GLY A 97 -8.32 0.64 4.23
CA GLY A 97 -8.37 0.20 5.62
C GLY A 97 -7.60 1.10 6.58
N GLY A 98 -8.06 1.16 7.82
CA GLY A 98 -7.45 1.97 8.87
C GLY A 98 -8.49 2.60 9.76
N ILE A 99 -8.08 3.66 10.44
CA ILE A 99 -8.93 4.45 11.32
C ILE A 99 -9.31 5.74 10.58
N ASP A 100 -10.61 6.01 10.51
CA ASP A 100 -11.15 7.31 10.11
C ASP A 100 -11.10 8.27 11.32
N PRO A 101 -10.31 9.36 11.27
CA PRO A 101 -10.24 10.34 12.35
C PRO A 101 -11.57 11.02 12.65
N ALA A 102 -12.47 11.14 11.67
CA ALA A 102 -13.78 11.75 11.85
C ALA A 102 -14.79 10.78 12.49
N GLY A 103 -14.50 9.47 12.48
CA GLY A 103 -15.40 8.44 13.00
C GLY A 103 -16.69 8.27 12.18
N GLU A 104 -16.71 8.77 10.95
CA GLU A 104 -17.87 8.67 10.05
C GLU A 104 -17.99 7.27 9.43
N ARG A 105 -16.88 6.53 9.35
CA ARG A 105 -16.81 5.20 8.75
C ARG A 105 -16.62 4.09 9.78
N HIS A 106 -17.25 2.95 9.49
CA HIS A 106 -17.10 1.74 10.31
C HIS A 106 -15.77 1.03 10.02
N LEU A 107 -15.10 0.61 11.08
CA LEU A 107 -13.96 -0.30 10.98
C LEU A 107 -14.33 -1.56 10.15
N PRO A 108 -13.43 -2.04 9.30
CA PRO A 108 -12.02 -1.64 9.19
C PRO A 108 -11.75 -0.46 8.23
N TRP A 109 -12.79 0.19 7.68
CA TRP A 109 -12.63 1.14 6.59
C TRP A 109 -12.50 2.57 7.11
N CYS A 110 -11.48 3.27 6.61
CA CYS A 110 -11.26 4.69 6.87
C CYS A 110 -11.55 5.58 5.67
N GLY A 111 -11.56 5.00 4.47
CA GLY A 111 -11.63 5.75 3.24
C GLY A 111 -12.17 4.91 2.10
N GLY A 112 -12.38 5.58 0.97
CA GLY A 112 -12.84 4.94 -0.24
C GLY A 112 -12.54 5.81 -1.45
N SER A 113 -12.12 5.18 -2.53
CA SER A 113 -11.75 5.87 -3.77
C SER A 113 -12.51 5.28 -4.94
N ALA A 114 -12.82 6.10 -5.94
CA ALA A 114 -13.36 5.65 -7.21
C ALA A 114 -12.55 6.29 -8.33
N GLY A 115 -12.19 5.54 -9.37
CA GLY A 115 -11.40 5.99 -10.51
C GLY A 115 -12.03 5.54 -11.81
N ARG A 116 -12.10 6.43 -12.80
CA ARG A 116 -12.63 6.09 -14.12
C ARG A 116 -11.57 5.34 -14.93
N LEU A 117 -11.99 4.26 -15.57
CA LEU A 117 -11.19 3.52 -16.54
C LEU A 117 -11.41 4.09 -17.94
N VAL A 118 -10.32 4.36 -18.65
CA VAL A 118 -10.31 4.78 -20.06
C VAL A 118 -9.59 3.70 -20.84
N ALA A 119 -10.26 3.10 -21.82
CA ALA A 119 -9.76 1.92 -22.52
C ALA A 119 -9.28 0.79 -21.57
N GLY A 120 -10.00 0.60 -20.46
CA GLY A 120 -9.69 -0.41 -19.45
C GLY A 120 -8.58 -0.05 -18.45
N ARG A 121 -8.00 1.16 -18.54
CA ARG A 121 -6.87 1.58 -17.72
C ARG A 121 -7.20 2.76 -16.82
N LEU A 122 -6.62 2.78 -15.62
CA LEU A 122 -6.73 3.92 -14.73
C LEU A 122 -5.58 4.91 -14.99
N LEU A 123 -5.93 6.14 -15.35
CA LEU A 123 -4.94 7.18 -15.64
C LEU A 123 -4.66 8.11 -14.45
N ASP A 124 -5.59 8.15 -13.49
CA ASP A 124 -5.54 9.04 -12.32
C ASP A 124 -5.17 8.24 -11.06
N PRO A 125 -3.98 8.47 -10.48
CA PRO A 125 -3.52 7.78 -9.28
C PRO A 125 -4.16 8.38 -8.00
N ARG A 126 -5.49 8.51 -7.97
CA ARG A 126 -6.25 9.20 -6.91
C ARG A 126 -5.75 8.86 -5.51
N LEU A 127 -5.49 9.91 -4.73
CA LEU A 127 -5.01 9.79 -3.36
C LEU A 127 -6.16 9.77 -2.35
N ASP A 128 -6.02 8.93 -1.35
CA ASP A 128 -6.69 9.08 -0.06
C ASP A 128 -5.60 9.27 1.03
N VAL A 129 -5.73 10.28 1.89
CA VAL A 129 -4.83 10.58 3.03
C VAL A 129 -5.57 10.84 4.35
N ILE A 130 -6.88 10.59 4.41
CA ILE A 130 -7.64 10.81 5.65
C ILE A 130 -7.38 9.70 6.68
N CYS A 131 -6.94 8.53 6.21
CA CYS A 131 -6.72 7.35 7.02
C CYS A 131 -5.56 7.46 8.02
N ARG A 132 -5.71 6.74 9.14
CA ARG A 132 -4.64 6.48 10.12
C ARG A 132 -4.39 4.99 10.29
N ASP A 133 -3.15 4.62 10.56
CA ASP A 133 -2.82 3.25 10.98
C ASP A 133 -3.26 2.99 12.43
N ARG A 134 -3.14 1.74 12.90
CA ARG A 134 -3.49 1.35 14.29
C ARG A 134 -2.70 2.08 15.38
N LYS A 135 -1.62 2.78 15.02
CA LYS A 135 -0.81 3.61 15.93
C LYS A 135 -1.12 5.11 15.78
N GLY A 136 -2.18 5.47 15.05
CA GLY A 136 -2.58 6.87 14.82
C GLY A 136 -1.72 7.62 13.80
N ARG A 137 -0.83 6.95 13.07
CA ARG A 137 0.05 7.63 12.09
C ARG A 137 -0.68 7.82 10.75
N PRO A 138 -0.39 8.91 10.01
CA PRO A 138 -1.00 9.13 8.69
C PRO A 138 -0.73 7.97 7.74
N LEU A 139 -1.74 7.65 6.94
CA LEU A 139 -1.71 6.57 5.97
C LEU A 139 -2.24 7.10 4.63
N ALA A 140 -1.44 6.95 3.58
CA ALA A 140 -1.79 7.38 2.24
C ALA A 140 -2.00 6.18 1.32
N TYR A 141 -3.06 6.23 0.52
CA TYR A 141 -3.38 5.21 -0.47
C TYR A 141 -3.43 5.81 -1.87
N ALA A 142 -2.82 5.12 -2.84
CA ALA A 142 -2.85 5.51 -4.25
C ALA A 142 -3.03 4.30 -5.16
N TRP A 143 -3.45 4.55 -6.39
CA TRP A 143 -3.50 3.52 -7.42
C TRP A 143 -2.21 3.46 -8.21
N ILE A 144 -1.82 2.24 -8.59
CA ILE A 144 -0.83 1.97 -9.63
C ILE A 144 -1.51 1.18 -10.73
N GLU A 145 -1.48 1.74 -11.94
CA GLU A 145 -1.77 1.01 -13.16
C GLU A 145 -0.55 0.14 -13.51
N PRO A 146 -0.69 -1.19 -13.55
CA PRO A 146 0.41 -2.07 -13.93
C PRO A 146 0.91 -1.80 -15.35
N ALA A 147 2.22 -1.85 -15.53
CA ALA A 147 2.85 -1.87 -16.84
C ALA A 147 2.62 -3.23 -17.51
N LEU A 148 2.74 -3.26 -18.84
CA LEU A 148 2.68 -4.52 -19.56
C LEU A 148 3.78 -5.47 -19.07
N GLY A 149 3.39 -6.69 -18.71
CA GLY A 149 4.29 -7.71 -18.16
C GLY A 149 4.62 -7.56 -16.67
N ALA A 150 4.08 -6.55 -15.97
CA ALA A 150 4.25 -6.41 -14.54
C ALA A 150 3.40 -7.45 -13.79
N HIS A 151 4.06 -8.21 -12.90
CA HIS A 151 3.43 -9.15 -11.97
C HIS A 151 3.46 -8.63 -10.53
N TRP A 152 4.40 -7.74 -10.21
CA TRP A 152 4.57 -7.21 -8.87
C TRP A 152 4.77 -5.70 -8.88
N VAL A 153 4.29 -5.04 -7.83
CA VAL A 153 4.49 -3.62 -7.56
C VAL A 153 5.16 -3.49 -6.20
N GLY A 154 6.42 -3.06 -6.15
CA GLY A 154 7.13 -2.74 -4.93
C GLY A 154 7.01 -1.26 -4.56
N VAL A 155 6.77 -0.99 -3.29
CA VAL A 155 6.68 0.36 -2.72
C VAL A 155 7.73 0.50 -1.63
N ASP A 156 8.58 1.52 -1.75
CA ASP A 156 9.59 1.82 -0.74
C ASP A 156 8.95 2.36 0.54
N GLN A 157 9.06 1.60 1.63
CA GLN A 157 8.66 1.99 2.98
C GLN A 157 9.86 2.47 3.83
N GLY A 158 11.02 2.72 3.23
CA GLY A 158 12.25 3.16 3.86
C GLY A 158 13.15 2.00 4.28
N GLY A 159 12.78 1.30 5.35
CA GLY A 159 13.55 0.15 5.85
C GLY A 159 13.30 -1.15 5.09
N TYR A 160 12.26 -1.18 4.25
CA TYR A 160 11.89 -2.35 3.45
C TYR A 160 11.08 -1.94 2.23
N THR A 161 10.98 -2.83 1.25
CA THR A 161 10.06 -2.71 0.12
C THR A 161 8.83 -3.57 0.38
N GLU A 162 7.64 -2.98 0.37
CA GLU A 162 6.40 -3.74 0.41
C GLU A 162 5.98 -4.11 -1.02
N VAL A 163 5.78 -5.39 -1.30
CA VAL A 163 5.56 -5.94 -2.63
C VAL A 163 4.12 -6.43 -2.75
N TYR A 164 3.41 -5.92 -3.75
CA TYR A 164 2.01 -6.19 -4.02
C TYR A 164 1.89 -6.98 -5.32
N GLU A 165 1.15 -8.08 -5.31
CA GLU A 165 0.88 -8.86 -6.52
C GLU A 165 -0.17 -8.18 -7.41
N VAL A 166 0.07 -8.16 -8.73
CA VAL A 166 -0.92 -7.72 -9.72
C VAL A 166 -1.95 -8.83 -9.92
N LEU A 167 -3.21 -8.56 -9.54
CA LEU A 167 -4.27 -9.57 -9.47
C LEU A 167 -5.56 -9.08 -10.11
N GLY A 168 -6.35 -10.03 -10.63
CA GLY A 168 -7.71 -9.79 -11.08
C GLY A 168 -7.88 -8.89 -12.30
N GLY A 169 -6.78 -8.51 -12.97
CA GLY A 169 -6.79 -7.53 -14.06
C GLY A 169 -7.19 -6.12 -13.61
N LEU A 170 -6.98 -5.81 -12.33
CA LEU A 170 -7.32 -4.52 -11.73
C LEU A 170 -6.05 -3.72 -11.38
N PRO A 171 -6.14 -2.38 -11.33
CA PRO A 171 -5.10 -1.55 -10.76
C PRO A 171 -4.75 -1.97 -9.33
N VAL A 172 -3.53 -1.67 -8.88
CA VAL A 172 -3.06 -2.03 -7.54
C VAL A 172 -3.27 -0.85 -6.60
N ARG A 173 -4.10 -1.02 -5.56
CA ARG A 173 -4.20 -0.06 -4.45
C ARG A 173 -3.02 -0.28 -3.52
N ILE A 174 -2.11 0.68 -3.48
CA ILE A 174 -0.90 0.64 -2.65
C ILE A 174 -1.00 1.64 -1.50
N ALA A 175 -0.27 1.39 -0.42
CA ALA A 175 -0.24 2.25 0.75
C ALA A 175 1.18 2.73 1.09
N THR A 176 1.28 3.88 1.74
CA THR A 176 2.53 4.34 2.38
C THR A 176 2.24 5.14 3.64
N ARG A 177 3.22 5.16 4.55
CA ARG A 177 3.27 6.11 5.69
C ARG A 177 4.30 7.22 5.47
N LYS A 178 4.97 7.24 4.31
CA LYS A 178 6.09 8.13 4.02
C LYS A 178 5.68 9.25 3.10
N ARG A 179 6.38 10.39 3.25
CA ARG A 179 6.26 11.54 2.34
C ARG A 179 4.81 11.99 2.14
N ILE A 180 4.04 11.99 3.24
CA ILE A 180 2.65 12.45 3.28
C ILE A 180 2.67 13.91 3.72
N GLU A 181 2.13 14.79 2.87
CA GLU A 181 1.99 16.22 3.13
C GLU A 181 0.50 16.53 3.35
N LEU A 182 0.02 16.33 4.58
CA LEU A 182 -1.39 16.51 4.93
C LEU A 182 -1.92 17.90 4.57
N ALA A 183 -1.16 18.95 4.86
CA ALA A 183 -1.53 20.34 4.55
C ALA A 183 -1.69 20.61 3.03
N ARG A 184 -1.13 19.76 2.18
CA ARG A 184 -1.22 19.86 0.71
C ARG A 184 -2.02 18.73 0.09
N SER A 185 -2.64 17.87 0.91
CA SER A 185 -3.43 16.72 0.48
C SER A 185 -2.70 15.87 -0.58
N ARG A 186 -1.42 15.58 -0.29
CA ARG A 186 -0.48 14.99 -1.24
C ARG A 186 0.36 13.88 -0.61
N ALA A 187 0.74 12.89 -1.40
CA ALA A 187 1.79 11.94 -1.01
C ALA A 187 2.66 11.55 -2.20
N THR A 188 3.91 11.18 -1.92
CA THR A 188 4.84 10.64 -2.92
C THR A 188 5.21 9.20 -2.62
N PHE A 189 4.98 8.31 -3.58
CA PHE A 189 5.35 6.92 -3.54
C PHE A 189 6.59 6.69 -4.41
N VAL A 190 7.58 5.95 -3.91
CA VAL A 190 8.69 5.46 -4.73
C VAL A 190 8.35 4.02 -5.09
N VAL A 191 8.10 3.79 -6.38
CA VAL A 191 7.52 2.54 -6.88
C VAL A 191 8.46 1.89 -7.88
N THR A 192 8.57 0.57 -7.79
CA THR A 192 9.20 -0.26 -8.82
C THR A 192 8.22 -1.35 -9.22
N GLN A 193 7.96 -1.50 -10.52
CA GLN A 193 7.17 -2.62 -11.04
C GLN A 193 8.12 -3.71 -11.54
N TYR A 194 7.80 -4.97 -11.26
CA TYR A 194 8.62 -6.13 -11.60
C TYR A 194 7.84 -7.14 -12.43
N ASP A 195 8.55 -7.87 -13.29
CA ASP A 195 8.01 -9.04 -13.98
C ASP A 195 7.86 -10.26 -13.04
N SER A 196 7.40 -11.40 -13.55
CA SER A 196 7.21 -12.63 -12.76
C SER A 196 8.48 -13.18 -12.10
N HIS A 197 9.67 -12.80 -12.60
CA HIS A 197 10.96 -13.24 -12.06
C HIS A 197 11.57 -12.21 -11.10
N GLY A 198 10.88 -11.09 -10.86
CA GLY A 198 11.37 -10.00 -10.02
C GLY A 198 12.36 -9.07 -10.72
N LYS A 199 12.47 -9.13 -12.06
CA LYS A 199 13.25 -8.15 -12.82
C LYS A 199 12.48 -6.84 -12.87
N ALA A 200 13.14 -5.73 -12.53
CA ALA A 200 12.54 -4.40 -12.60
C ALA A 200 12.21 -4.03 -14.06
N LEU A 201 10.97 -3.61 -14.29
CA LEU A 201 10.46 -3.13 -15.57
C LEU A 201 10.43 -1.60 -15.60
N ILE A 202 9.90 -1.00 -14.53
CA ILE A 202 9.76 0.45 -14.38
C ILE A 202 10.11 0.83 -12.96
N ARG A 203 10.86 1.92 -12.78
CA ARG A 203 11.11 2.54 -11.48
C ARG A 203 10.80 4.03 -11.56
N GLY A 204 10.08 4.56 -10.58
CA GLY A 204 9.69 5.97 -10.61
C GLY A 204 9.16 6.48 -9.29
N LYS A 205 8.90 7.79 -9.28
CA LYS A 205 8.15 8.46 -8.22
C LYS A 205 6.74 8.71 -8.73
N LEU A 206 5.76 8.31 -7.95
CA LEU A 206 4.36 8.68 -8.16
C LEU A 206 4.01 9.76 -7.15
N GLU A 207 3.70 10.96 -7.63
CA GLU A 207 3.03 11.98 -6.84
C GLU A 207 1.53 11.82 -7.03
N ALA A 208 0.79 11.62 -5.94
CA ALA A 208 -0.66 11.54 -5.93
C ALA A 208 -1.22 12.69 -5.09
N ARG A 209 -2.44 13.14 -5.42
CA ARG A 209 -3.17 14.20 -4.72
C ARG A 209 -4.62 13.81 -4.52
N VAL A 210 -5.24 14.31 -3.47
CA VAL A 210 -6.69 14.13 -3.26
C VAL A 210 -7.39 14.83 -4.41
N ALA A 211 -8.34 14.16 -5.04
CA ALA A 211 -9.14 14.77 -6.09
C ALA A 211 -9.98 15.91 -5.49
N GLY A 212 -9.77 17.13 -6.01
CA GLY A 212 -10.60 18.31 -5.73
C GLY A 212 -11.66 18.50 -6.80
#